data_AF-A0A3Q0J7E5-F1
#
_entry.id   AF-A0A3Q0J7E5-F1
#
_cell.length_a   1.000
_cell.length_b   1.000
_cell.length_c   1.000
_cell.angle_alpha   90.00
_cell.angle_beta   90.00
_cell.angle_gamma   90.00
#
_symmetry.space_group_name_H-M   'P 1'
#
loop_
_entity.id
_entity.type
_entity.pdbx_description
1 polymer ?
#
loop_
_entity_poly.entity_id
_entity_poly.type
_entity_poly.pdbx_seq_one_letter_code
_entity_poly.pdbx_strand_id
1 'polypeptide(L)'
;MYTFVLQKLDELEKEEAQREEAGYYAVPKIEYDQTMIEIKELAKQIRDKKSIMRQDALLIKQSTKPRLPRTALSKNREGVEARASRSRGRSVEGPGGKRQRLDSEGNAVTVSKSRARSDSKVTPRDQSGLRDPQVLMKVKKIAHKAIAKKVGKWGLKGEGDRFIGTKKPKHLFSGKRGIGKTDRR
;
A
#
# COMPACT_ATOMS: atom_id res chain seq x y z
N MET A 1 -51.22 33.56 44.13
CA MET A 1 -49.87 32.97 43.95
C MET A 1 -49.28 33.36 42.59
N TYR A 2 -50.03 33.23 41.49
CA TYR A 2 -49.57 33.57 40.13
C TYR A 2 -49.16 35.05 39.95
N THR A 3 -49.90 36.00 40.53
CA THR A 3 -49.63 37.44 40.41
C THR A 3 -48.34 37.91 41.09
N PHE A 4 -47.96 37.30 42.22
CA PHE A 4 -46.72 37.60 42.94
C PHE A 4 -45.47 37.08 42.20
N VAL A 5 -45.61 35.95 41.50
CA VAL A 5 -44.54 35.39 40.67
C VAL A 5 -44.31 36.29 39.44
N LEU A 6 -45.36 36.81 38.83
CA LEU A 6 -45.26 37.74 37.70
C LEU A 6 -44.61 39.08 38.10
N GLN A 7 -44.95 39.65 39.26
CA GLN A 7 -44.29 40.88 39.74
C GLN A 7 -42.78 40.70 40.01
N LYS A 8 -42.39 39.56 40.58
CA LYS A 8 -40.96 39.22 40.77
C LYS A 8 -40.23 38.97 39.46
N LEU A 9 -40.93 38.48 38.44
CA LEU A 9 -40.39 38.34 37.10
C LEU A 9 -40.11 39.71 36.49
N ASP A 10 -41.07 40.64 36.56
CA ASP A 10 -40.91 42.02 36.06
C ASP A 10 -39.77 42.77 36.78
N GLU A 11 -39.59 42.54 38.09
CA GLU A 11 -38.46 43.10 38.86
C GLU A 11 -37.12 42.52 38.39
N LEU A 12 -37.04 41.20 38.19
CA LEU A 12 -35.85 40.53 37.65
C LEU A 12 -35.52 40.98 36.22
N GLU A 13 -36.52 41.18 35.37
CA GLU A 13 -36.31 41.65 34.00
C GLU A 13 -35.75 43.08 33.97
N LYS A 14 -36.19 43.95 34.89
CA LYS A 14 -35.61 45.30 35.06
C LYS A 14 -34.18 45.26 35.59
N GLU A 15 -33.89 44.36 36.52
CA GLU A 15 -32.52 44.17 37.03
C GLU A 15 -31.58 43.61 35.95
N GLU A 16 -32.02 42.63 35.17
CA GLU A 16 -31.23 42.09 34.05
C GLU A 16 -31.03 43.15 32.95
N ALA A 17 -32.04 43.96 32.64
CA ALA A 17 -31.88 45.08 31.70
C ALA A 17 -30.82 46.08 32.19
N GLN A 18 -30.77 46.39 33.49
CA GLN A 18 -29.72 47.25 34.07
C GLN A 18 -28.33 46.60 34.00
N ARG A 19 -28.24 45.28 34.17
CA ARG A 19 -26.96 44.54 34.05
C ARG A 19 -26.48 44.47 32.60
N GLU A 20 -27.39 44.29 31.65
CA GLU A 20 -27.10 44.35 30.22
C GLU A 20 -26.64 45.75 29.81
N GLU A 21 -27.32 46.80 30.26
CA GLU A 21 -26.96 48.20 29.98
C GLU A 21 -25.63 48.59 30.63
N ALA A 22 -25.36 48.12 31.85
CA ALA A 22 -24.06 48.27 32.51
C ALA A 22 -22.95 47.45 31.84
N GLY A 23 -23.26 46.63 30.83
CA GLY A 23 -22.28 45.83 30.09
C GLY A 23 -21.71 44.66 30.89
N TYR A 24 -22.41 44.18 31.93
CA TYR A 24 -21.94 43.10 32.81
C TYR A 24 -21.64 41.81 32.04
N TYR A 25 -22.35 41.57 30.94
CA TYR A 25 -22.17 40.42 30.05
C TYR A 25 -21.32 40.72 28.80
N ALA A 26 -20.78 41.94 28.65
CA ALA A 26 -19.93 42.27 27.53
C ALA A 26 -18.54 41.64 27.72
N VAL A 27 -18.24 40.59 26.95
CA VAL A 27 -16.89 40.00 26.93
C VAL A 27 -15.94 41.03 26.32
N PRO A 28 -14.92 41.51 27.06
CA PRO A 28 -13.99 42.50 26.54
C PRO A 28 -13.26 41.91 25.33
N LYS A 29 -13.38 42.59 24.18
CA LYS A 29 -12.65 42.22 22.97
C LYS A 29 -11.19 42.58 23.17
N ILE A 30 -10.36 41.56 23.44
CA ILE A 30 -8.91 41.72 23.51
C ILE A 30 -8.41 41.87 22.07
N GLU A 31 -8.02 43.10 21.71
CA GLU A 31 -7.31 43.35 20.46
C GLU A 31 -5.89 42.80 20.59
N TYR A 32 -5.45 42.05 19.59
CA TYR A 32 -4.11 41.47 19.58
C TYR A 32 -3.22 42.29 18.67
N ASP A 33 -2.08 42.72 19.19
CA ASP A 33 -1.00 43.29 18.38
C ASP A 33 -0.56 42.29 17.30
N GLN A 34 -0.09 42.81 16.17
CA GLN A 34 0.38 41.99 15.03
C GLN A 34 1.41 40.94 15.48
N THR A 35 2.32 41.33 16.38
CA THR A 35 3.33 40.44 16.97
C THR A 35 2.72 39.29 17.76
N MET A 36 1.64 39.53 18.51
CA MET A 36 0.96 38.50 19.31
C MET A 36 0.20 37.51 18.43
N ILE A 37 -0.32 37.96 17.29
CA ILE A 37 -0.94 37.10 16.28
C ILE A 37 0.11 36.19 15.65
N GLU A 38 1.25 36.75 15.22
CA GLU A 38 2.37 35.98 14.66
C GLU A 38 2.90 34.92 15.64
N ILE A 39 3.06 35.28 16.93
CA ILE A 39 3.49 34.35 17.98
C ILE A 39 2.49 33.21 18.13
N LYS A 40 1.18 33.49 18.11
CA LYS A 40 0.13 32.47 18.21
C LYS A 40 0.14 31.53 17.01
N GLU A 41 0.27 32.07 15.80
CA GLU A 41 0.33 31.28 14.57
C GLU A 41 1.57 30.40 14.53
N LEU A 42 2.74 30.96 14.86
CA LEU A 42 3.99 30.21 14.96
C LEU A 42 3.89 29.11 16.03
N ALA A 43 3.32 29.40 17.19
CA ALA A 43 3.11 28.42 18.24
C ALA A 43 2.20 27.28 17.79
N LYS A 44 1.15 27.56 17.00
CA LYS A 44 0.29 26.54 16.39
C LYS A 44 1.09 25.64 15.45
N GLN A 45 1.87 26.22 14.54
CA GLN A 45 2.73 25.45 13.62
C GLN A 45 3.72 24.54 14.37
N ILE A 46 4.32 25.03 15.47
CA ILE A 46 5.24 24.24 16.30
C ILE A 46 4.51 23.06 16.97
N ARG A 47 3.31 23.28 17.52
CA ARG A 47 2.52 22.22 18.17
C ARG A 47 2.13 21.15 17.17
N ASP A 48 1.64 21.55 16.00
CA ASP A 48 1.24 20.63 14.93
C ASP A 48 2.44 19.81 14.46
N LYS A 49 3.59 20.47 14.23
CA LYS A 49 4.83 19.77 13.84
C LYS A 49 5.31 18.78 14.90
N LYS A 50 5.25 19.15 16.17
CA LYS A 50 5.59 18.26 17.30
C LYS A 50 4.64 17.06 17.39
N SER A 51 3.35 17.27 17.13
CA SER A 51 2.35 16.20 17.10
C SER A 51 2.65 15.18 16.00
N ILE A 52 2.90 15.65 14.78
CA ILE A 52 3.26 14.79 13.64
C ILE A 52 4.55 14.01 13.95
N MET A 53 5.60 14.68 14.46
CA MET A 53 6.85 14.01 14.82
C MET A 53 6.66 12.92 15.88
N ARG A 54 5.75 13.13 16.84
CA ARG A 54 5.42 12.14 17.86
C ARG A 54 4.73 10.93 17.24
N GLN A 55 3.73 11.15 16.37
CA GLN A 55 3.01 10.09 15.68
C GLN A 55 3.94 9.26 14.77
N ASP A 56 4.78 9.92 13.97
CA ASP A 56 5.78 9.27 13.13
C ASP A 56 6.72 8.38 13.95
N ALA A 57 7.20 8.87 15.10
CA ALA A 57 8.08 8.12 15.97
C ALA A 57 7.38 6.88 16.58
N LEU A 58 6.09 6.98 16.91
CA LEU A 58 5.29 5.86 17.39
C LEU A 58 5.12 4.80 16.30
N LEU A 59 4.77 5.19 15.07
CA LEU A 59 4.65 4.27 13.94
C LEU A 59 5.97 3.54 13.66
N ILE A 60 7.11 4.23 13.71
CA ILE A 60 8.43 3.60 13.52
C ILE A 60 8.77 2.64 14.67
N LYS A 61 8.27 2.88 15.89
CA LYS A 61 8.48 2.02 17.09
C LYS A 61 7.48 0.87 17.20
N GLN A 62 6.36 0.90 16.49
CA GLN A 62 5.30 -0.09 16.59
C GLN A 62 5.70 -1.47 16.02
N SER A 63 6.69 -1.54 15.12
CA SER A 63 7.09 -2.81 14.54
C SER A 63 7.79 -3.72 15.56
N THR A 64 7.35 -4.97 15.63
CA THR A 64 7.96 -6.03 16.47
C THR A 64 9.22 -6.66 15.85
N LYS A 65 9.56 -6.26 14.62
CA LYS A 65 10.71 -6.76 13.86
C LYS A 65 12.01 -6.04 14.28
N PRO A 66 13.19 -6.69 14.19
CA PRO A 66 14.45 -6.04 14.51
C PRO A 66 14.69 -4.84 13.59
N ARG A 67 15.22 -3.75 14.15
CA ARG A 67 15.51 -2.51 13.40
C ARG A 67 16.80 -2.67 12.61
N LEU A 68 16.72 -2.48 11.29
CA LEU A 68 17.89 -2.51 10.42
C LEU A 68 18.80 -1.29 10.67
N PRO A 69 20.13 -1.46 10.70
CA PRO A 69 21.06 -0.34 10.82
C PRO A 69 21.02 0.52 9.55
N ARG A 70 21.25 1.84 9.72
CA ARG A 70 21.22 2.81 8.60
C ARG A 70 22.32 2.58 7.55
N THR A 71 23.31 1.74 7.84
CA THR A 71 24.42 1.35 6.96
C THR A 71 24.05 0.24 6.00
N ALA A 72 23.11 -0.64 6.35
CA ALA A 72 22.72 -1.76 5.51
C ALA A 72 21.82 -1.35 4.33
N LEU A 73 21.13 -0.21 4.44
CA LEU A 73 20.19 0.26 3.43
C LEU A 73 20.81 1.35 2.55
N SER A 74 20.72 1.20 1.23
CA SER A 74 21.05 2.28 0.30
C SER A 74 20.05 3.43 0.45
N LYS A 75 20.56 4.66 0.55
CA LYS A 75 19.73 5.86 0.67
C LYS A 75 19.44 6.42 -0.71
N ASN A 76 18.16 6.55 -1.06
CA ASN A 76 17.75 7.27 -2.26
C ASN A 76 18.07 8.76 -2.10
N ARG A 77 18.88 9.30 -3.01
CA ARG A 77 19.34 10.70 -2.97
C ARG A 77 18.18 11.68 -3.07
N GLU A 78 17.23 11.43 -3.97
CA GLU A 78 16.06 12.29 -4.19
C GLU A 78 15.27 12.56 -2.90
N GLY A 79 15.05 11.54 -2.08
CA GLY A 79 14.32 11.69 -0.81
C GLY A 79 15.10 12.47 0.24
N VAL A 80 16.44 12.42 0.22
CA VAL A 80 17.31 13.18 1.13
C VAL A 80 17.40 14.64 0.68
N GLU A 81 17.53 14.85 -0.62
CA GLU A 81 17.61 16.17 -1.27
C GLU A 81 16.30 16.94 -1.12
N ALA A 82 15.16 16.30 -1.38
CA ALA A 82 13.84 16.92 -1.20
C ALA A 82 13.58 17.35 0.25
N ARG A 83 14.08 16.59 1.23
CA ARG A 83 14.03 16.99 2.65
C ARG A 83 14.97 18.17 2.93
N ALA A 84 16.16 18.19 2.35
CA ALA A 84 17.14 19.25 2.57
C ALA A 84 16.73 20.59 1.92
N SER A 85 16.22 20.56 0.69
CA SER A 85 15.84 21.77 -0.04
C SER A 85 14.55 22.39 0.52
N ARG A 86 13.48 21.60 0.67
CA ARG A 86 12.16 22.13 1.05
C ARG A 86 12.05 22.56 2.50
N SER A 87 12.84 21.97 3.40
CA SER A 87 12.68 22.21 4.85
C SER A 87 13.86 22.86 5.56
N ARG A 88 15.05 22.88 4.94
CA ARG A 88 16.26 23.43 5.57
C ARG A 88 16.99 24.47 4.72
N GLY A 89 16.40 24.87 3.57
CA GLY A 89 16.94 25.93 2.72
C GLY A 89 18.32 25.62 2.12
N ARG A 90 18.71 24.35 2.01
CA ARG A 90 20.02 23.97 1.45
C ARG A 90 19.93 23.83 -0.07
N SER A 91 20.80 24.54 -0.79
CA SER A 91 20.99 24.36 -2.24
C SER A 91 21.46 22.94 -2.54
N VAL A 92 20.82 22.30 -3.51
CA VAL A 92 21.18 20.95 -3.98
C VAL A 92 21.77 21.09 -5.38
N GLU A 93 23.08 20.90 -5.50
CA GLU A 93 23.73 20.72 -6.80
C GLU A 93 23.55 19.26 -7.23
N GLY A 94 22.89 19.05 -8.37
CA GLY A 94 22.57 17.72 -8.88
C GLY A 94 23.82 16.95 -9.36
N PRO A 95 23.85 15.61 -9.24
CA PRO A 95 24.96 14.82 -9.76
C PRO A 95 25.06 14.95 -11.29
N GLY A 96 26.29 15.05 -11.79
CA GLY A 96 26.58 15.13 -13.22
C GLY A 96 25.86 14.04 -14.02
N GLY A 97 24.96 14.47 -14.90
CA GLY A 97 24.17 13.59 -15.75
C GLY A 97 25.09 12.74 -16.62
N LYS A 98 25.09 11.43 -16.41
CA LYS A 98 25.67 10.51 -17.39
C LYS A 98 24.78 10.58 -18.63
N ARG A 99 25.32 11.07 -19.74
CA ARG A 99 24.66 11.02 -21.04
C ARG A 99 24.16 9.60 -21.28
N GLN A 100 22.84 9.40 -21.35
CA GLN A 100 22.27 8.16 -21.85
C GLN A 100 22.81 7.98 -23.27
N ARG A 101 23.52 6.87 -23.52
CA ARG A 101 23.79 6.44 -24.89
C ARG A 101 22.43 6.12 -25.51
N LEU A 102 22.02 6.93 -26.49
CA LEU A 102 20.80 6.72 -27.29
C LEU A 102 20.86 5.43 -28.14
N ASP A 103 21.99 4.74 -28.18
CA ASP A 103 22.19 3.52 -28.98
C ASP A 103 21.86 2.21 -28.23
N SER A 104 20.83 2.21 -27.38
CA SER A 104 20.37 0.98 -26.71
C SER A 104 19.39 0.16 -27.56
N GLU A 105 19.22 0.50 -28.84
CA GLU A 105 18.57 -0.36 -29.87
C GLU A 105 19.52 -0.72 -31.01
N GLY A 106 20.85 -0.58 -30.81
CA GLY A 106 21.85 -0.68 -31.88
C GLY A 106 22.90 -1.78 -31.73
N ASN A 107 22.72 -2.81 -30.88
CA ASN A 107 23.71 -3.89 -30.80
C ASN A 107 23.16 -5.25 -30.36
N ALA A 108 22.04 -5.67 -30.95
CA ALA A 108 21.82 -7.10 -31.14
C ALA A 108 22.56 -7.51 -32.43
N VAL A 109 23.59 -8.34 -32.29
CA VAL A 109 24.39 -8.95 -33.36
C VAL A 109 25.62 -8.15 -33.84
N THR A 110 26.56 -7.89 -32.92
CA THR A 110 27.98 -8.16 -33.25
C THR A 110 28.35 -9.50 -32.62
N VAL A 111 28.34 -10.55 -33.44
CA VAL A 111 28.71 -11.92 -33.06
C VAL A 111 30.18 -11.93 -32.65
N SER A 112 30.46 -11.70 -31.37
CA SER A 112 31.75 -12.02 -30.78
C SER A 112 31.92 -13.54 -30.79
N LYS A 113 32.82 -14.01 -31.66
CA LYS A 113 32.97 -15.40 -32.11
C LYS A 113 33.60 -16.35 -31.07
N SER A 114 33.58 -16.04 -29.77
CA SER A 114 34.48 -16.71 -28.81
C SER A 114 33.91 -17.10 -27.44
N ARG A 115 32.60 -17.06 -27.17
CA ARG A 115 32.08 -17.56 -25.88
C ARG A 115 30.86 -18.47 -26.04
N ALA A 116 31.05 -19.75 -25.69
CA ALA A 116 30.05 -20.80 -25.48
C ALA A 116 29.04 -21.05 -26.62
N ARG A 117 29.40 -21.98 -27.52
CA ARG A 117 28.55 -22.46 -28.63
C ARG A 117 27.42 -23.43 -28.23
N SER A 118 27.21 -23.70 -26.94
CA SER A 118 26.23 -24.71 -26.50
C SER A 118 24.80 -24.20 -26.37
N ASP A 119 24.58 -22.91 -26.06
CA ASP A 119 23.23 -22.38 -25.77
C ASP A 119 22.65 -21.46 -26.86
N SER A 120 23.46 -20.95 -27.79
CA SER A 120 23.04 -19.86 -28.70
C SER A 120 22.46 -20.31 -30.05
N LYS A 121 22.32 -21.62 -30.30
CA LYS A 121 21.90 -22.14 -31.62
C LYS A 121 20.76 -23.14 -31.62
N VAL A 122 20.27 -23.56 -30.45
CA VAL A 122 19.20 -24.56 -30.41
C VAL A 122 17.87 -23.83 -30.51
N THR A 123 17.25 -23.91 -31.68
CA THR A 123 15.86 -23.48 -31.83
C THR A 123 15.01 -24.26 -30.81
N PRO A 124 14.14 -23.59 -30.05
CA PRO A 124 13.26 -24.25 -29.10
C PRO A 124 12.52 -25.44 -29.75
N ARG A 125 12.35 -26.54 -29.01
CA ARG A 125 11.76 -27.78 -29.55
C ARG A 125 10.33 -27.59 -30.10
N ASP A 126 9.61 -26.58 -29.62
CA ASP A 126 8.27 -26.21 -30.13
C ASP A 126 8.33 -25.49 -31.50
N GLN A 127 9.51 -25.03 -31.92
CA GLN A 127 9.74 -24.24 -33.14
C GLN A 127 10.63 -24.97 -34.14
N SER A 128 11.49 -25.88 -33.70
CA SER A 128 12.49 -26.55 -34.55
C SER A 128 11.89 -27.37 -35.70
N GLY A 129 10.62 -27.76 -35.61
CA GLY A 129 9.91 -28.54 -36.63
C GLY A 129 8.96 -27.74 -37.54
N LEU A 130 8.82 -26.43 -37.35
CA LEU A 130 7.86 -25.60 -38.08
C LEU A 130 8.58 -24.41 -38.72
N ARG A 131 8.54 -24.33 -40.05
CA ARG A 131 9.25 -23.30 -40.82
C ARG A 131 8.56 -21.94 -40.77
N ASP A 132 7.22 -21.93 -40.88
CA ASP A 132 6.46 -20.69 -41.03
C ASP A 132 5.85 -20.22 -39.70
N PRO A 133 5.96 -18.93 -39.36
CA PRO A 133 5.47 -18.39 -38.09
C PRO A 133 3.93 -18.43 -37.97
N GLN A 134 3.23 -18.34 -39.10
CA GLN A 134 1.76 -18.44 -39.12
C GLN A 134 1.29 -19.85 -38.75
N VAL A 135 2.00 -20.88 -39.21
CA VAL A 135 1.71 -22.28 -38.88
C VAL A 135 2.00 -22.54 -37.40
N LEU A 136 3.08 -21.98 -36.87
CA LEU A 136 3.40 -22.03 -35.44
C LEU A 136 2.27 -21.48 -34.57
N MET A 137 1.73 -20.30 -34.92
CA MET A 137 0.60 -19.71 -34.20
C MET A 137 -0.65 -20.58 -34.28
N LYS A 138 -0.92 -21.20 -35.44
CA LYS A 138 -2.06 -22.11 -35.62
C LYS A 138 -1.91 -23.37 -34.76
N VAL A 139 -0.74 -23.99 -34.73
CA VAL A 139 -0.45 -25.18 -33.91
C VAL A 139 -0.59 -24.86 -32.42
N LYS A 140 -0.07 -23.72 -31.95
CA LYS A 140 -0.24 -23.27 -30.56
C LYS A 140 -1.73 -23.14 -30.19
N LYS A 141 -2.55 -22.54 -31.06
CA LYS A 141 -4.01 -22.44 -30.84
C LYS A 141 -4.69 -23.80 -30.76
N ILE A 142 -4.31 -24.75 -31.63
CA ILE A 142 -4.85 -26.12 -31.60
C ILE A 142 -4.47 -26.82 -30.29
N ALA A 143 -3.21 -26.71 -29.86
CA ALA A 143 -2.73 -27.29 -28.61
C ALA A 143 -3.49 -26.75 -27.39
N HIS A 144 -3.63 -25.42 -27.27
CA HIS A 144 -4.41 -24.81 -26.19
C HIS A 144 -5.87 -25.27 -26.17
N LYS A 145 -6.50 -25.38 -27.35
CA LYS A 145 -7.87 -25.88 -27.47
C LYS A 145 -7.99 -27.35 -27.03
N ALA A 146 -7.02 -28.19 -27.38
CA ALA A 146 -6.99 -29.60 -26.98
C ALA A 146 -6.81 -29.76 -25.46
N ILE A 147 -5.88 -28.99 -24.86
CA ILE A 147 -5.62 -28.98 -23.42
C ILE A 147 -6.86 -28.50 -22.66
N ALA A 148 -7.48 -27.39 -23.09
CA ALA A 148 -8.67 -26.86 -22.43
C ALA A 148 -9.83 -27.88 -22.39
N LYS A 149 -10.04 -28.64 -23.47
CA LYS A 149 -11.07 -29.68 -23.55
C LYS A 149 -10.84 -30.85 -22.61
N LYS A 150 -9.59 -31.27 -22.39
CA LYS A 150 -9.25 -32.46 -21.59
C LYS A 150 -8.94 -32.13 -20.14
N VAL A 151 -8.13 -31.09 -19.91
CA VAL A 151 -7.67 -30.69 -18.58
C VAL A 151 -8.66 -29.72 -17.96
N GLY A 152 -8.99 -28.65 -18.69
CA GLY A 152 -9.88 -27.59 -18.19
C GLY A 152 -11.30 -28.06 -17.90
N LYS A 153 -11.86 -28.95 -18.74
CA LYS A 153 -13.23 -29.49 -18.54
C LYS A 153 -13.40 -30.24 -17.22
N TRP A 154 -12.36 -30.97 -16.80
CA TRP A 154 -12.39 -31.84 -15.61
C TRP A 154 -11.67 -31.21 -14.41
N GLY A 155 -11.12 -29.99 -14.56
CA GLY A 155 -10.39 -29.30 -13.50
C GLY A 155 -9.07 -29.97 -13.11
N LEU A 156 -8.44 -30.69 -14.05
CA LEU A 156 -7.15 -31.36 -13.81
C LEU A 156 -6.02 -30.33 -13.68
N LYS A 157 -4.96 -30.67 -12.93
CA LYS A 157 -3.79 -29.78 -12.75
C LYS A 157 -2.96 -29.64 -14.03
N GLY A 158 -3.04 -30.63 -14.92
CA GLY A 158 -2.32 -30.71 -16.17
C GLY A 158 -2.54 -32.06 -16.84
N GLU A 159 -1.88 -32.31 -17.97
CA GLU A 159 -1.98 -33.58 -18.68
C GLU A 159 -1.40 -34.78 -17.89
N GLY A 160 -0.49 -34.52 -16.96
CA GLY A 160 0.09 -35.55 -16.08
C GLY A 160 -0.83 -35.99 -14.95
N ASP A 161 -1.93 -35.28 -14.69
CA ASP A 161 -2.83 -35.57 -13.58
C ASP A 161 -3.83 -36.67 -13.95
N ARG A 162 -3.47 -37.90 -13.58
CA ARG A 162 -4.25 -39.14 -13.84
C ARG A 162 -4.73 -39.80 -12.54
N PHE A 163 -4.90 -39.02 -11.47
CA PHE A 163 -5.33 -39.55 -10.17
C PHE A 163 -6.76 -40.10 -10.22
N ILE A 164 -6.93 -41.34 -9.74
CA ILE A 164 -8.23 -42.00 -9.66
C ILE A 164 -8.63 -42.08 -8.18
N GLY A 165 -9.54 -41.18 -7.76
CA GLY A 165 -10.08 -41.16 -6.40
C GLY A 165 -11.11 -42.27 -6.18
N THR A 166 -11.07 -42.91 -5.00
CA THR A 166 -12.08 -43.89 -4.58
C THR A 166 -13.37 -43.19 -4.14
N LYS A 167 -14.41 -43.19 -4.98
CA LYS A 167 -15.68 -42.50 -4.70
C LYS A 167 -16.42 -43.04 -3.46
N LYS A 168 -16.37 -44.35 -3.23
CA LYS A 168 -17.05 -45.03 -2.11
C LYS A 168 -16.05 -45.85 -1.29
N PRO A 169 -15.27 -45.23 -0.38
CA PRO A 169 -14.30 -45.97 0.40
C PRO A 169 -15.00 -46.89 1.42
N LYS A 170 -14.53 -48.15 1.52
CA LYS A 170 -15.17 -49.21 2.32
C LYS A 170 -15.40 -48.81 3.77
N HIS A 171 -14.42 -48.19 4.42
CA HIS A 171 -14.49 -47.81 5.83
C HIS A 171 -15.53 -46.72 6.14
N LEU A 172 -16.13 -46.08 5.13
CA LEU A 172 -17.28 -45.18 5.30
C LEU A 172 -18.62 -45.89 5.17
N PHE A 173 -18.70 -46.91 4.31
CA PHE A 173 -19.96 -47.52 3.86
C PHE A 173 -20.12 -48.98 4.32
N SER A 174 -19.21 -49.48 5.14
CA SER A 174 -19.19 -50.85 5.64
C SER A 174 -19.05 -50.86 7.15
N GLY A 175 -19.78 -51.76 7.81
CA GLY A 175 -19.82 -51.87 9.26
C GLY A 175 -20.94 -51.06 9.92
N LYS A 176 -21.22 -51.39 11.20
CA LYS A 176 -22.13 -50.65 12.09
C LYS A 176 -21.37 -50.29 13.36
N ARG A 177 -21.69 -49.15 13.97
CA ARG A 177 -21.09 -48.78 15.27
C ARG A 177 -21.77 -49.55 16.39
N GLY A 178 -20.99 -50.31 17.15
CA GLY A 178 -21.45 -50.99 18.37
C GLY A 178 -21.20 -50.17 19.64
N ILE A 179 -21.52 -50.75 20.80
CA ILE A 179 -21.08 -50.21 22.10
C ILE A 179 -19.57 -50.47 22.25
N GLY A 180 -18.80 -49.44 22.64
CA GLY A 180 -17.35 -49.55 22.88
C GLY A 180 -16.49 -48.65 21.99
N LYS A 181 -15.32 -49.13 21.58
CA LYS A 181 -14.35 -48.37 20.77
C LYS A 181 -14.89 -48.11 19.37
N THR A 182 -14.70 -46.89 18.88
CA THR A 182 -15.12 -46.42 17.56
C THR A 182 -13.90 -46.20 16.65
N ASP A 183 -14.08 -46.36 15.34
CA ASP A 183 -13.00 -46.24 14.32
C ASP A 183 -12.50 -44.80 14.12
N ARG A 184 -13.30 -43.81 14.55
CA ARG A 184 -13.01 -42.38 14.39
C ARG A 184 -13.38 -41.65 15.67
N ARG A 185 -12.64 -40.57 15.95
CA ARG A 185 -12.83 -39.69 17.10
C ARG A 185 -14.17 -38.94 17.03
#